data_AF-Q0CVI3-F1
#
_entry.id   AF-Q0CVI3-F1
#
_cell.length_a   1.000
_cell.length_b   1.000
_cell.length_c   1.000
_cell.angle_alpha   90.00
_cell.angle_beta   90.00
_cell.angle_gamma   90.00
#
_symmetry.space_group_name_H-M   'P 1'
#
loop_
_entity.id
_entity.type
_entity.pdbx_description
1 polymer ?
#
loop_
_entity_poly.entity_id
_entity_poly.type
_entity_poly.pdbx_seq_one_letter_code
_entity_poly.pdbx_strand_id
1 'polypeptide(L)'
;MAQIAWMNHPRRPRTTILKAIFLLLVVLFCYRHLAPSSGIARLIRPVESQQLVVTGYPEPAPDRSQDEAGRKQSPTVDRHSSSAKPHPQHQTPQQRPQLLDTRPNYSTSEILLADSFQDSLHRMISLLPDEIRIRDLLSPIDGTGEAKIHEIGLRTRSFNVLFEAWEAIHLVPTPGGMYLRDNVIQYLQTHPEIATDLHMDTAKIIHTYEAYRSLVTRLASLLFPWTAPYFANHMALHGSFYSGQRGLVFTASDNQAPYMITSIKAMRKLGCDLPVEVMYLGDNDLSEDFRERLESIPGVLTRDLSQMVLEDKWTLAGWAAKPFAILLSSFREVIFVDADALFVRDPATLFEDDDYVAEGALFFKDRLMMPESKKKWLQAILPRPISRKARETRLWKGESSHMQESGVVVVDKWRHFVALTLVSRLNGPDRDGDKDNGKVGMYDMVYGDKETFWLGWELAGDSGYAFHNGSAAVVGAATSSDKRDVQGSETPEQEAFLGNMSICGPQLLHLGRDDRPLWFNGWLQHSKFAKDEEARPIEFLEYMKEPSDVDDPNGWKLGSNNICCLRADSTGGIE
;
A
#
# COMPACT_ATOMS: atom_id res chain seq x y z
N MET A 1 -57.87 -31.92 -33.24
CA MET A 1 -57.75 -32.37 -34.64
C MET A 1 -56.39 -31.91 -35.17
N ALA A 2 -55.59 -32.86 -35.68
CA ALA A 2 -54.43 -32.70 -36.59
C ALA A 2 -53.04 -32.25 -36.04
N GLN A 3 -52.28 -33.28 -35.70
CA GLN A 3 -50.88 -33.67 -35.95
C GLN A 3 -50.08 -33.09 -37.18
N ILE A 4 -48.73 -33.22 -37.12
CA ILE A 4 -47.67 -33.35 -38.19
C ILE A 4 -47.04 -32.02 -38.71
N ALA A 5 -45.73 -31.81 -38.95
CA ALA A 5 -44.47 -32.56 -38.84
C ALA A 5 -43.24 -31.62 -38.85
N TRP A 6 -42.11 -32.12 -38.34
CA TRP A 6 -40.75 -31.57 -38.46
C TRP A 6 -40.02 -32.22 -39.64
N MET A 7 -39.35 -31.44 -40.50
CA MET A 7 -38.34 -31.93 -41.47
C MET A 7 -37.06 -31.09 -41.38
N ASN A 8 -35.94 -31.81 -41.17
CA ASN A 8 -34.55 -31.33 -41.16
C ASN A 8 -34.03 -31.02 -42.58
N HIS A 9 -33.19 -29.99 -42.71
CA HIS A 9 -32.28 -29.79 -43.85
C HIS A 9 -30.81 -29.76 -43.38
N PRO A 10 -29.86 -30.37 -44.12
CA PRO A 10 -28.46 -30.52 -43.70
C PRO A 10 -27.59 -29.30 -44.04
N ARG A 11 -26.73 -28.87 -43.12
CA ARG A 11 -25.72 -27.81 -43.34
C ARG A 11 -24.45 -28.38 -43.99
N ARG A 12 -23.91 -27.61 -44.94
CA ARG A 12 -22.87 -27.96 -45.93
C ARG A 12 -21.46 -28.18 -45.33
N PRO A 13 -20.63 -29.11 -45.86
CA PRO A 13 -19.30 -29.49 -45.33
C PRO A 13 -18.12 -28.58 -45.74
N ARG A 14 -18.35 -27.43 -46.40
CA ARG A 14 -17.26 -26.61 -46.98
C ARG A 14 -16.51 -25.74 -45.96
N THR A 15 -17.12 -25.38 -44.84
CA THR A 15 -16.50 -24.52 -43.81
C THR A 15 -15.56 -25.26 -42.88
N THR A 16 -15.77 -26.57 -42.67
CA THR A 16 -14.91 -27.40 -41.81
C THR A 16 -13.57 -27.71 -42.47
N ILE A 17 -13.57 -27.91 -43.79
CA ILE A 17 -12.35 -28.18 -44.57
C ILE A 17 -11.44 -26.94 -44.61
N LEU A 18 -12.01 -25.75 -44.75
CA LEU A 18 -11.23 -24.50 -44.74
C LEU A 18 -10.54 -24.25 -43.38
N LYS A 19 -11.22 -24.57 -42.27
CA LYS A 19 -10.65 -24.45 -40.92
C LYS A 19 -9.53 -25.46 -40.67
N ALA A 20 -9.66 -26.68 -41.19
CA ALA A 20 -8.62 -27.71 -41.09
C ALA A 20 -7.35 -27.34 -41.89
N ILE A 21 -7.51 -26.77 -43.09
CA ILE A 21 -6.38 -26.29 -43.91
C ILE A 21 -5.66 -25.12 -43.23
N PHE A 22 -6.42 -24.19 -42.64
CA PHE A 22 -5.84 -23.07 -41.90
C PHE A 22 -5.02 -23.54 -40.68
N LEU A 23 -5.54 -24.51 -39.91
CA LEU A 23 -4.83 -25.07 -38.77
C LEU A 23 -3.54 -25.78 -39.19
N LEU A 24 -3.57 -26.52 -40.29
CA LEU A 24 -2.39 -27.22 -40.83
C LEU A 24 -1.29 -26.25 -41.26
N LEU A 25 -1.67 -25.12 -41.86
CA LEU A 25 -0.73 -24.07 -42.26
C LEU A 25 -0.08 -23.37 -41.06
N VAL A 26 -0.84 -23.14 -39.98
CA VAL A 26 -0.30 -22.59 -38.72
C VAL A 26 0.69 -23.55 -38.08
N VAL A 27 0.39 -24.85 -38.04
CA VAL A 27 1.30 -25.87 -37.48
C VAL A 27 2.58 -25.99 -38.31
N LEU A 28 2.49 -25.96 -39.64
CA LEU A 28 3.65 -25.95 -40.54
C LEU A 28 4.50 -24.69 -40.38
N PHE A 29 3.87 -23.53 -40.17
CA PHE A 29 4.56 -22.27 -39.90
C PHE A 29 5.32 -22.33 -38.57
N CYS A 30 4.66 -22.81 -37.50
CA CYS A 30 5.31 -23.00 -36.20
C CYS A 30 6.45 -24.00 -36.26
N TYR A 31 6.30 -25.14 -36.94
CA TYR A 31 7.36 -26.14 -37.06
C TYR A 31 8.57 -25.61 -37.82
N ARG A 32 8.37 -24.74 -38.82
CA ARG A 32 9.45 -24.20 -39.65
C ARG A 32 10.18 -23.00 -39.02
N HIS A 33 9.54 -22.31 -38.07
CA HIS A 33 10.09 -21.10 -37.44
C HIS A 33 10.43 -21.24 -35.94
N LEU A 34 9.94 -22.27 -35.26
CA LEU A 34 10.18 -22.50 -33.82
C LEU A 34 10.98 -23.76 -33.52
N ALA A 35 11.32 -24.59 -34.51
CA ALA A 35 12.22 -25.72 -34.32
C ALA A 35 13.69 -25.24 -34.43
N PRO A 36 14.50 -25.31 -33.35
CA PRO A 36 15.89 -24.90 -33.40
C PRO A 36 16.69 -25.86 -34.30
N SER A 37 17.41 -25.27 -35.26
CA SER A 37 18.43 -25.95 -36.05
C SER A 37 19.47 -26.59 -35.12
N SER A 38 19.68 -27.89 -35.30
CA SER A 38 20.76 -28.72 -34.75
C SER A 38 22.07 -27.96 -34.52
N GLY A 39 22.46 -27.79 -33.25
CA GLY A 39 23.70 -27.08 -32.92
C GLY A 39 24.08 -26.94 -31.46
N ILE A 40 23.70 -27.84 -30.54
CA ILE A 40 24.31 -27.87 -29.19
C ILE A 40 24.54 -29.33 -28.78
N ALA A 41 25.61 -29.92 -29.32
CA ALA A 41 26.23 -31.12 -28.80
C ALA A 41 27.73 -30.84 -28.69
N ARG A 42 28.13 -30.12 -27.64
CA ARG A 42 29.49 -30.02 -27.07
C ARG A 42 29.49 -28.93 -26.01
N LEU A 43 29.36 -29.32 -24.74
CA LEU A 43 30.00 -28.73 -23.54
C LEU A 43 29.27 -29.24 -22.29
N ILE A 44 29.39 -30.54 -22.04
CA ILE A 44 29.29 -31.09 -20.69
C ILE A 44 30.54 -31.94 -20.50
N ARG A 45 31.54 -31.38 -19.80
CA ARG A 45 32.56 -32.16 -19.10
C ARG A 45 32.29 -32.00 -17.60
N PRO A 46 32.30 -33.08 -16.82
CA PRO A 46 32.17 -32.98 -15.37
C PRO A 46 33.50 -32.46 -14.79
N VAL A 47 33.44 -31.46 -13.92
CA VAL A 47 34.59 -31.04 -13.12
C VAL A 47 34.54 -31.80 -11.80
N GLU A 48 35.55 -32.62 -11.60
CA GLU A 48 35.86 -33.34 -10.37
C GLU A 48 36.14 -32.39 -9.20
N SER A 49 35.76 -32.86 -8.01
CA SER A 49 36.07 -32.27 -6.72
C SER A 49 37.58 -32.17 -6.50
N GLN A 50 38.08 -30.95 -6.28
CA GLN A 50 39.38 -30.71 -5.64
C GLN A 50 39.21 -29.87 -4.39
N GLN A 51 39.70 -30.46 -3.29
CA GLN A 51 39.92 -29.84 -1.99
C GLN A 51 40.82 -28.61 -2.13
N LEU A 52 40.40 -27.48 -1.55
CA LEU A 52 41.22 -26.29 -1.43
C LEU A 52 41.78 -26.18 -0.02
N VAL A 53 43.11 -26.26 0.04
CA VAL A 53 43.98 -26.10 1.20
C VAL A 53 43.99 -24.63 1.64
N VAL A 54 43.84 -24.43 2.95
CA VAL A 54 43.95 -23.14 3.65
C VAL A 54 45.38 -22.60 3.51
N THR A 55 45.54 -21.37 3.00
CA THR A 55 46.77 -20.58 3.14
C THR A 55 46.43 -19.13 3.52
N GLY A 56 47.24 -18.59 4.43
CA GLY A 56 46.94 -17.47 5.31
C GLY A 56 46.97 -16.06 4.72
N TYR A 57 46.40 -15.16 5.54
CA TYR A 57 46.41 -13.70 5.41
C TYR A 57 47.83 -13.12 5.52
N PRO A 58 48.18 -12.06 4.75
CA PRO A 58 49.29 -11.18 5.08
C PRO A 58 48.82 -10.02 5.99
N GLU A 59 49.48 -9.87 7.15
CA GLU A 59 49.45 -8.67 7.98
C GLU A 59 50.06 -7.45 7.25
N PRO A 60 49.61 -6.22 7.54
CA PRO A 60 50.41 -5.02 7.39
C PRO A 60 51.16 -4.70 8.70
N ALA A 61 52.49 -4.58 8.60
CA ALA A 61 53.41 -4.19 9.65
C ALA A 61 53.34 -2.66 9.97
N PRO A 62 53.90 -2.20 11.11
CA PRO A 62 53.53 -0.96 11.79
C PRO A 62 54.36 0.25 11.32
N ASP A 63 53.76 1.44 11.36
CA ASP A 63 54.52 2.69 11.26
C ASP A 63 54.79 3.28 12.65
N ARG A 64 56.09 3.42 12.93
CA ARG A 64 56.67 4.15 14.05
C ARG A 64 57.21 5.47 13.48
N SER A 65 56.69 6.59 13.93
CA SER A 65 57.54 7.78 14.10
C SER A 65 57.19 8.48 15.41
N GLN A 66 58.26 8.70 16.17
CA GLN A 66 58.33 9.37 17.45
C GLN A 66 58.46 10.89 17.25
N ASP A 67 57.98 11.61 18.27
CA ASP A 67 58.56 12.81 18.88
C ASP A 67 58.87 14.04 18.00
N GLU A 68 58.17 15.14 18.30
CA GLU A 68 58.85 16.28 18.93
C GLU A 68 57.90 17.20 19.70
N ALA A 69 58.40 17.67 20.84
CA ALA A 69 57.70 18.41 21.89
C ALA A 69 57.64 19.92 21.62
N GLY A 70 56.60 20.59 22.11
CA GLY A 70 56.44 22.05 21.98
C GLY A 70 55.48 22.68 22.99
N ARG A 71 55.85 22.62 24.27
CA ARG A 71 55.23 23.26 25.45
C ARG A 71 55.11 24.78 25.33
N LYS A 72 53.93 25.36 25.68
CA LYS A 72 53.70 26.55 26.56
C LYS A 72 52.26 27.05 26.41
N GLN A 73 51.42 26.83 27.42
CA GLN A 73 51.07 27.78 28.50
C GLN A 73 50.07 28.87 28.08
N SER A 74 48.89 28.78 28.68
CA SER A 74 47.87 29.82 28.84
C SER A 74 48.44 31.11 29.44
N PRO A 75 47.68 32.21 29.39
CA PRO A 75 47.04 32.58 30.65
C PRO A 75 45.57 33.00 30.53
N THR A 76 44.99 32.84 31.70
CA THR A 76 43.68 33.11 32.26
C THR A 76 43.28 34.60 32.36
N VAL A 77 41.95 34.80 32.27
CA VAL A 77 41.07 35.64 33.13
C VAL A 77 41.10 37.17 32.92
N ASP A 78 39.93 37.75 32.58
CA ASP A 78 39.19 38.61 33.53
C ASP A 78 37.74 38.90 33.10
N ARG A 79 36.85 38.91 34.09
CA ARG A 79 35.44 39.32 34.05
C ARG A 79 35.34 40.82 34.33
N HIS A 80 34.46 41.56 33.63
CA HIS A 80 33.67 42.60 34.26
C HIS A 80 32.37 42.94 33.50
N SER A 81 31.34 43.19 34.30
CA SER A 81 29.96 43.57 33.97
C SER A 81 29.82 45.06 33.62
N SER A 82 28.86 45.42 32.77
CA SER A 82 27.67 46.21 33.14
C SER A 82 26.98 46.87 31.94
N SER A 83 25.69 47.13 32.16
CA SER A 83 24.59 47.58 31.30
C SER A 83 24.71 48.95 30.60
N ALA A 84 24.17 49.08 29.38
CA ALA A 84 23.14 50.07 29.00
C ALA A 84 22.74 49.98 27.50
N LYS A 85 21.44 50.00 27.20
CA LYS A 85 20.76 50.27 25.90
C LYS A 85 20.37 51.79 25.86
N PRO A 86 19.89 52.42 24.75
CA PRO A 86 19.27 51.85 23.52
C PRO A 86 19.61 52.48 22.14
N HIS A 87 19.46 51.63 21.10
CA HIS A 87 18.94 51.78 19.70
C HIS A 87 18.80 53.13 18.95
N PRO A 88 18.83 53.17 17.59
CA PRO A 88 18.18 52.18 16.68
C PRO A 88 18.98 51.65 15.48
N GLN A 89 18.62 50.41 15.11
CA GLN A 89 19.16 49.61 14.02
C GLN A 89 18.43 49.86 12.70
N HIS A 90 19.21 49.96 11.61
CA HIS A 90 18.76 49.78 10.24
C HIS A 90 18.65 48.27 9.93
N GLN A 91 17.56 47.91 9.25
CA GLN A 91 17.22 46.55 8.83
C GLN A 91 18.00 46.12 7.57
N THR A 92 18.50 44.88 7.60
CA THR A 92 18.97 44.09 6.44
C THR A 92 18.40 42.67 6.58
N PRO A 93 18.30 41.87 5.50
CA PRO A 93 17.13 41.04 5.20
C PRO A 93 17.15 39.70 5.92
N GLN A 94 15.95 39.21 6.27
CA GLN A 94 15.70 37.94 6.94
C GLN A 94 16.33 36.76 6.19
N GLN A 95 17.13 36.01 6.95
CA GLN A 95 17.65 34.70 6.58
C GLN A 95 16.51 33.70 6.41
N ARG A 96 16.64 32.82 5.42
CA ARG A 96 15.87 31.57 5.28
C ARG A 96 15.85 30.82 6.62
N PRO A 97 14.73 30.24 7.04
CA PRO A 97 14.75 29.24 8.10
C PRO A 97 15.64 28.09 7.64
N GLN A 98 16.73 27.85 8.35
CA GLN A 98 17.42 26.57 8.29
C GLN A 98 16.41 25.50 8.71
N LEU A 99 16.18 24.52 7.84
CA LEU A 99 15.54 23.26 8.21
C LEU A 99 16.33 22.71 9.40
N LEU A 100 15.79 22.89 10.61
CA LEU A 100 16.22 22.10 11.74
C LEU A 100 15.92 20.66 11.34
N ASP A 101 16.96 19.85 11.27
CA ASP A 101 16.88 18.39 11.35
C ASP A 101 16.29 18.04 12.72
N THR A 102 14.99 18.25 12.88
CA THR A 102 14.21 17.67 13.97
C THR A 102 14.03 16.21 13.61
N ARG A 103 15.09 15.42 13.81
CA ARG A 103 14.86 14.06 14.27
C ARG A 103 13.86 14.18 15.41
N PRO A 104 12.68 13.55 15.34
CA PRO A 104 11.80 13.55 16.48
C PRO A 104 12.62 13.03 17.66
N ASN A 105 12.81 13.90 18.65
CA ASN A 105 13.11 13.49 20.01
C ASN A 105 11.86 12.74 20.46
N TYR A 106 11.70 11.52 19.96
CA TYR A 106 11.01 10.49 20.71
C TYR A 106 11.79 10.43 22.00
N SER A 107 11.28 11.12 23.01
CA SER A 107 11.67 10.82 24.36
C SER A 107 11.49 9.31 24.45
N THR A 108 12.59 8.62 24.67
CA THR A 108 12.70 7.17 24.80
C THR A 108 12.01 6.71 26.10
N SER A 109 11.00 7.45 26.56
CA SER A 109 10.24 7.24 27.79
C SER A 109 8.85 6.63 27.55
N GLU A 110 8.54 6.27 26.30
CA GLU A 110 7.62 5.18 25.97
C GLU A 110 8.36 4.08 25.20
N ILE A 111 9.55 3.71 25.68
CA ILE A 111 10.01 2.34 25.49
C ILE A 111 8.96 1.48 26.20
N LEU A 112 8.16 0.75 25.41
CA LEU A 112 7.51 -0.50 25.81
C LEU A 112 8.28 -1.07 26.99
N LEU A 113 7.63 -1.26 28.15
CA LEU A 113 8.16 -2.14 29.19
C LEU A 113 8.79 -3.32 28.44
N ALA A 114 10.12 -3.37 28.41
CA ALA A 114 10.81 -4.41 27.68
C ALA A 114 10.58 -5.63 28.55
N ASP A 115 9.46 -6.32 28.27
CA ASP A 115 9.15 -7.63 28.81
C ASP A 115 10.44 -8.41 28.69
N SER A 116 10.93 -8.92 29.83
CA SER A 116 12.17 -9.68 29.80
C SER A 116 12.01 -10.83 28.80
N PHE A 117 13.12 -11.39 28.32
CA PHE A 117 13.04 -12.55 27.44
C PHE A 117 12.17 -13.66 28.07
N GLN A 118 12.22 -13.80 29.40
CA GLN A 118 11.40 -14.71 30.19
C GLN A 118 9.91 -14.38 30.12
N ASP A 119 9.52 -13.11 30.23
CA ASP A 119 8.12 -12.68 30.13
C ASP A 119 7.58 -12.92 28.72
N SER A 120 8.37 -12.60 27.70
CA SER A 120 8.03 -12.85 26.29
C SER A 120 7.88 -14.35 26.01
N LEU A 121 8.78 -15.17 26.55
CA LEU A 121 8.73 -16.62 26.46
C LEU A 121 7.51 -17.20 27.18
N HIS A 122 7.21 -16.73 28.39
CA HIS A 122 6.02 -17.12 29.16
C HIS A 122 4.74 -16.77 28.39
N ARG A 123 4.64 -15.56 27.81
CA ARG A 123 3.52 -15.16 26.95
C ARG A 123 3.37 -16.12 25.78
N MET A 124 4.45 -16.40 25.04
CA MET A 124 4.43 -17.33 23.91
C MET A 124 3.93 -18.72 24.33
N ILE A 125 4.44 -19.27 25.43
CA ILE A 125 4.01 -20.57 25.98
C ILE A 125 2.51 -20.55 26.29
N SER A 126 2.02 -19.50 26.96
CA SER A 126 0.60 -19.40 27.34
C SER A 126 -0.36 -19.26 26.14
N LEU A 127 0.14 -18.78 25.00
CA LEU A 127 -0.63 -18.60 23.77
C LEU A 127 -0.65 -19.84 22.88
N LEU A 128 0.16 -20.87 23.16
CA LEU A 128 0.15 -22.09 22.36
C LEU A 128 -1.22 -22.80 22.50
N PRO A 129 -2.00 -22.94 21.41
CA PRO A 129 -3.29 -23.61 21.49
C PRO A 129 -3.15 -25.12 21.69
N ASP A 130 -4.24 -25.78 22.08
CA ASP A 130 -4.29 -27.25 22.10
C ASP A 130 -4.19 -27.87 20.70
N GLU A 131 -3.94 -29.18 20.64
CA GLU A 131 -3.73 -29.90 19.38
C GLU A 131 -4.94 -29.85 18.42
N ILE A 132 -6.16 -29.78 18.95
CA ILE A 132 -7.39 -29.71 18.14
C ILE A 132 -7.43 -28.35 17.46
N ARG A 133 -7.22 -27.28 18.22
CA ARG A 133 -7.20 -25.92 17.69
C ARG A 133 -6.05 -25.69 16.70
N ILE A 134 -4.87 -26.27 16.96
CA ILE A 134 -3.75 -26.25 16.01
C ILE A 134 -4.14 -26.93 14.69
N ARG A 135 -4.78 -28.10 14.75
CA ARG A 135 -5.24 -28.80 13.55
C ARG A 135 -6.25 -27.98 12.76
N ASP A 136 -7.18 -27.33 13.44
CA ASP A 136 -8.19 -26.48 12.81
C ASP A 136 -7.55 -25.27 12.11
N LEU A 137 -6.63 -24.56 12.79
CA LEU A 137 -5.92 -23.40 12.24
C LEU A 137 -5.10 -23.77 10.99
N LEU A 138 -4.51 -24.96 10.97
CA LEU A 138 -3.63 -25.44 9.91
C LEU A 138 -4.34 -26.26 8.82
N SER A 139 -5.65 -26.46 8.93
CA SER A 139 -6.44 -27.12 7.89
C SER A 139 -6.43 -26.30 6.58
N PRO A 140 -6.65 -26.90 5.40
CA PRO A 140 -6.84 -26.12 4.17
C PRO A 140 -7.97 -25.09 4.32
N ILE A 141 -7.81 -23.91 3.72
CA ILE A 141 -8.88 -22.89 3.65
C ILE A 141 -9.69 -23.15 2.38
N ASP A 142 -10.71 -23.98 2.52
CA ASP A 142 -11.60 -24.37 1.43
C ASP A 142 -12.74 -23.34 1.21
N GLY A 143 -13.43 -23.45 0.08
CA GLY A 143 -14.57 -22.60 -0.26
C GLY A 143 -14.19 -21.29 -0.96
N THR A 144 -15.15 -20.36 -1.00
CA THR A 144 -15.07 -19.13 -1.80
C THR A 144 -16.01 -18.04 -1.24
N GLY A 145 -15.93 -16.81 -1.75
CA GLY A 145 -16.79 -15.71 -1.35
C GLY A 145 -16.74 -15.39 0.15
N GLU A 146 -17.88 -15.00 0.72
CA GLU A 146 -18.01 -14.49 2.09
C GLU A 146 -17.43 -15.43 3.15
N ALA A 147 -17.76 -16.73 3.06
CA ALA A 147 -17.32 -17.73 4.04
C ALA A 147 -15.79 -17.87 4.06
N LYS A 148 -15.16 -17.80 2.89
CA LYS A 148 -13.69 -17.87 2.79
C LYS A 148 -13.05 -16.63 3.40
N ILE A 149 -13.56 -15.44 3.09
CA ILE A 149 -13.02 -14.18 3.64
C ILE A 149 -13.18 -14.13 5.17
N HIS A 150 -14.33 -14.56 5.69
CA HIS A 150 -14.54 -14.64 7.13
C HIS A 150 -13.54 -15.59 7.82
N GLU A 151 -13.32 -16.77 7.24
CA GLU A 151 -12.36 -17.74 7.76
C GLU A 151 -10.91 -17.21 7.70
N ILE A 152 -10.54 -16.55 6.60
CA ILE A 152 -9.25 -15.87 6.48
C ILE A 152 -9.10 -14.80 7.57
N GLY A 153 -10.13 -14.00 7.84
CA GLY A 153 -10.11 -13.00 8.91
C GLY A 153 -9.90 -13.63 10.29
N LEU A 154 -10.64 -14.69 10.62
CA LEU A 154 -10.49 -15.41 11.90
C LEU A 154 -9.08 -15.97 12.11
N ARG A 155 -8.52 -16.58 11.05
CA ARG A 155 -7.15 -17.14 11.10
C ARG A 155 -6.09 -16.05 11.10
N THR A 156 -6.32 -14.94 10.42
CA THR A 156 -5.41 -13.78 10.44
C THR A 156 -5.35 -13.15 11.82
N ARG A 157 -6.48 -13.00 12.53
CA ARG A 157 -6.49 -12.54 13.93
C ARG A 157 -5.71 -13.49 14.85
N SER A 158 -5.91 -14.80 14.66
CA SER A 158 -5.16 -15.82 15.43
C SER A 158 -3.67 -15.75 15.10
N PHE A 159 -3.31 -15.58 13.83
CA PHE A 159 -1.94 -15.41 13.38
C PHE A 159 -1.32 -14.15 13.96
N ASN A 160 -2.02 -13.01 13.96
CA ASN A 160 -1.49 -11.75 14.48
C ASN A 160 -1.04 -11.88 15.95
N VAL A 161 -1.91 -12.43 16.80
CA VAL A 161 -1.58 -12.67 18.22
C VAL A 161 -0.38 -13.59 18.39
N LEU A 162 -0.32 -14.66 17.59
CA LEU A 162 0.80 -15.61 17.64
C LEU A 162 2.11 -15.00 17.09
N PHE A 163 2.00 -14.19 16.05
CA PHE A 163 3.13 -13.54 15.39
C PHE A 163 3.74 -12.48 16.29
N GLU A 164 2.94 -11.63 16.95
CA GLU A 164 3.44 -10.64 17.92
C GLU A 164 4.23 -11.29 19.08
N ALA A 165 3.74 -12.41 19.62
CA ALA A 165 4.46 -13.15 20.66
C ALA A 165 5.75 -13.79 20.14
N TRP A 166 5.73 -14.25 18.88
CA TRP A 166 6.92 -14.74 18.20
C TRP A 166 7.94 -13.61 18.00
N GLU A 167 7.49 -12.41 17.61
CA GLU A 167 8.33 -11.22 17.41
C GLU A 167 9.02 -10.76 18.67
N ALA A 168 8.31 -10.71 19.80
CA ALA A 168 8.86 -10.30 21.09
C ALA A 168 10.10 -11.12 21.52
N ILE A 169 10.22 -12.36 21.04
CA ILE A 169 11.36 -13.24 21.31
C ILE A 169 12.49 -13.05 20.30
N HIS A 170 12.15 -12.73 19.04
CA HIS A 170 13.05 -12.85 17.89
C HIS A 170 13.57 -11.52 17.37
N LEU A 171 12.80 -10.44 17.46
CA LEU A 171 13.20 -9.12 17.00
C LEU A 171 13.85 -8.36 18.15
N VAL A 172 15.16 -8.18 18.06
CA VAL A 172 15.96 -7.48 19.07
C VAL A 172 16.46 -6.17 18.47
N PRO A 173 15.98 -5.01 18.93
CA PRO A 173 16.51 -3.72 18.53
C PRO A 173 17.98 -3.61 18.91
N THR A 174 18.83 -3.22 17.96
CA THR A 174 20.24 -2.91 18.20
C THR A 174 20.59 -1.54 17.64
N PRO A 175 21.70 -0.90 18.05
CA PRO A 175 22.12 0.37 17.47
C PRO A 175 22.33 0.33 15.94
N GLY A 176 22.60 -0.86 15.37
CA GLY A 176 22.79 -1.06 13.93
C GLY A 176 21.53 -1.47 13.17
N GLY A 177 20.36 -1.48 13.81
CA GLY A 177 19.10 -1.94 13.21
C GLY A 177 18.48 -3.11 13.97
N MET A 178 17.58 -3.84 13.31
CA MET A 178 16.88 -4.97 13.92
C MET A 178 17.67 -6.27 13.77
N TYR A 179 18.08 -6.87 14.88
CA TYR A 179 18.70 -8.20 14.88
C TYR A 179 17.61 -9.28 15.00
N LEU A 180 17.66 -10.26 14.10
CA LEU A 180 16.81 -11.45 14.17
C LEU A 180 17.52 -12.55 14.97
N ARG A 181 17.07 -12.79 16.19
CA ARG A 181 17.56 -13.85 17.07
C ARG A 181 17.09 -15.21 16.58
N ASP A 182 18.01 -16.09 16.21
CA ASP A 182 17.74 -17.45 15.72
C ASP A 182 18.30 -18.56 16.62
N ASN A 183 19.04 -18.18 17.67
CA ASN A 183 19.75 -19.07 18.60
C ASN A 183 18.99 -19.35 19.92
N VAL A 184 17.65 -19.26 19.90
CA VAL A 184 16.82 -19.37 21.12
C VAL A 184 17.02 -20.70 21.85
N ILE A 185 17.18 -21.81 21.12
CA ILE A 185 17.39 -23.13 21.74
C ILE A 185 18.73 -23.16 22.50
N GLN A 186 19.80 -22.64 21.89
CA GLN A 186 21.11 -22.55 22.52
C GLN A 186 21.08 -21.62 23.73
N TYR A 187 20.33 -20.52 23.64
CA TYR A 187 20.11 -19.60 24.75
C TYR A 187 19.44 -20.31 25.94
N LEU A 188 18.34 -21.04 25.70
CA LEU A 188 17.64 -21.80 26.74
C LEU A 188 18.52 -22.89 27.39
N GLN A 189 19.38 -23.55 26.62
CA GLN A 189 20.32 -24.56 27.14
C GLN A 189 21.40 -23.97 28.05
N THR A 190 21.78 -22.72 27.83
CA THR A 190 22.85 -22.05 28.58
C THR A 190 22.35 -21.22 29.76
N HIS A 191 21.03 -21.09 29.91
CA HIS A 191 20.35 -20.29 30.94
C HIS A 191 19.28 -21.12 31.69
N PRO A 192 19.68 -22.15 32.47
CA PRO A 192 18.76 -23.06 33.17
C PRO A 192 17.90 -22.37 34.24
N GLU A 193 18.29 -21.18 34.70
CA GLU A 193 17.50 -20.34 35.61
C GLU A 193 16.12 -20.01 35.03
N ILE A 194 16.00 -19.86 33.71
CA ILE A 194 14.71 -19.58 33.03
C ILE A 194 13.71 -20.71 33.27
N ALA A 195 14.19 -21.95 33.25
CA ALA A 195 13.36 -23.12 33.53
C ALA A 195 12.85 -23.13 34.98
N THR A 196 13.70 -22.67 35.90
CA THR A 196 13.34 -22.52 37.32
C THR A 196 12.28 -21.45 37.52
N ASP A 197 12.44 -20.28 36.87
CA ASP A 197 11.52 -19.15 36.93
C ASP A 197 10.15 -19.50 36.36
N LEU A 198 10.12 -20.23 35.25
CA LEU A 198 8.87 -20.68 34.61
C LEU A 198 8.25 -21.91 35.30
N HIS A 199 8.92 -22.49 36.31
CA HIS A 199 8.51 -23.72 36.97
C HIS A 199 8.27 -24.88 35.98
N MET A 200 9.15 -25.00 34.97
CA MET A 200 9.07 -25.99 33.89
C MET A 200 10.41 -26.69 33.68
N ASP A 201 10.37 -27.90 33.13
CA ASP A 201 11.59 -28.57 32.66
C ASP A 201 12.12 -27.93 31.36
N THR A 202 13.45 -27.88 31.20
CA THR A 202 14.08 -27.27 30.01
C THR A 202 13.68 -27.97 28.71
N ALA A 203 13.57 -29.31 28.71
CA ALA A 203 13.13 -30.03 27.53
C ALA A 203 11.66 -29.71 27.22
N LYS A 204 10.82 -29.55 28.24
CA LYS A 204 9.43 -29.13 28.04
C LYS A 204 9.32 -27.73 27.42
N ILE A 205 10.15 -26.78 27.84
CA ILE A 205 10.18 -25.43 27.25
C ILE A 205 10.59 -25.52 25.78
N ILE A 206 11.67 -26.25 25.46
CA ILE A 206 12.16 -26.41 24.09
C ILE A 206 11.09 -27.04 23.18
N HIS A 207 10.45 -28.14 23.62
CA HIS A 207 9.39 -28.77 22.83
C HIS A 207 8.19 -27.83 22.58
N THR A 208 7.80 -27.03 23.58
CA THR A 208 6.73 -26.03 23.42
C THR A 208 7.13 -24.94 22.44
N TYR A 209 8.37 -24.44 22.52
CA TYR A 209 8.92 -23.46 21.59
C TYR A 209 8.95 -23.98 20.14
N GLU A 210 9.39 -25.22 19.92
CA GLU A 210 9.42 -25.84 18.59
C GLU A 210 8.01 -26.06 18.02
N ALA A 211 7.06 -26.49 18.86
CA ALA A 211 5.65 -26.61 18.47
C ALA A 211 5.07 -25.25 18.06
N TYR A 212 5.38 -24.20 18.81
CA TYR A 212 4.97 -22.83 18.51
C TYR A 212 5.57 -22.33 17.19
N ARG A 213 6.88 -22.51 17.00
CA ARG A 213 7.58 -22.18 15.75
C ARG A 213 6.94 -22.86 14.55
N SER A 214 6.62 -24.15 14.68
CA SER A 214 5.96 -24.94 13.64
C SER A 214 4.57 -24.39 13.31
N LEU A 215 3.76 -24.08 14.34
CA LEU A 215 2.44 -23.47 14.17
C LEU A 215 2.51 -22.13 13.43
N VAL A 216 3.32 -21.18 13.92
CA VAL A 216 3.41 -19.83 13.33
C VAL A 216 3.91 -19.91 11.90
N THR A 217 4.95 -20.70 11.63
CA THR A 217 5.52 -20.82 10.29
C THR A 217 4.51 -21.42 9.30
N ARG A 218 3.85 -22.52 9.69
CA ARG A 218 2.88 -23.19 8.82
C ARG A 218 1.62 -22.36 8.61
N LEU A 219 1.15 -21.66 9.64
CA LEU A 219 0.01 -20.76 9.54
C LEU A 219 0.35 -19.56 8.64
N ALA A 220 1.55 -19.00 8.75
CA ALA A 220 2.02 -17.94 7.86
C ALA A 220 2.08 -18.41 6.40
N SER A 221 2.63 -19.60 6.12
CA SER A 221 2.67 -20.14 4.75
C SER A 221 1.28 -20.46 4.21
N LEU A 222 0.35 -20.91 5.05
CA LEU A 222 -1.04 -21.12 4.66
C LEU A 222 -1.75 -19.79 4.38
N LEU A 223 -1.45 -18.76 5.16
CA LEU A 223 -2.11 -17.47 5.04
C LEU A 223 -1.54 -16.60 3.92
N PHE A 224 -0.23 -16.59 3.76
CA PHE A 224 0.52 -15.60 3.00
C PHE A 224 1.67 -16.24 2.18
N PRO A 225 1.40 -17.19 1.25
CA PRO A 225 2.43 -17.99 0.60
C PRO A 225 3.34 -17.23 -0.39
N TRP A 226 3.00 -16.02 -0.81
CA TRP A 226 3.66 -15.32 -1.93
C TRP A 226 4.94 -14.58 -1.58
N THR A 227 5.29 -14.44 -0.30
CA THR A 227 6.47 -13.68 0.14
C THR A 227 7.79 -14.46 0.00
N ALA A 228 7.72 -15.79 -0.01
CA ALA A 228 8.85 -16.67 -0.24
C ALA A 228 8.97 -17.02 -1.75
N PRO A 229 10.20 -17.20 -2.29
CA PRO A 229 11.48 -17.23 -1.60
C PRO A 229 12.20 -15.86 -1.50
N TYR A 230 11.61 -14.77 -2.00
CA TYR A 230 12.27 -13.46 -2.00
C TYR A 230 12.64 -13.00 -0.57
N PHE A 231 11.72 -13.16 0.38
CA PHE A 231 12.04 -13.16 1.80
C PHE A 231 12.02 -14.57 2.36
N ALA A 232 12.96 -14.88 3.25
CA ALA A 232 13.05 -16.20 3.87
C ALA A 232 11.79 -16.56 4.69
N ASN A 233 11.15 -15.56 5.29
CA ASN A 233 9.88 -15.67 6.02
C ASN A 233 9.32 -14.27 6.35
N HIS A 234 8.12 -14.23 6.92
CA HIS A 234 7.42 -13.00 7.31
C HIS A 234 8.14 -12.19 8.39
N MET A 235 8.93 -12.83 9.25
CA MET A 235 9.75 -12.15 10.25
C MET A 235 10.88 -11.34 9.60
N ALA A 236 11.55 -11.92 8.61
CA ALA A 236 12.58 -11.24 7.84
C ALA A 236 12.00 -10.08 7.02
N LEU A 237 10.81 -10.26 6.44
CA LEU A 237 10.09 -9.19 5.76
C LEU A 237 9.73 -8.05 6.73
N HIS A 238 9.08 -8.33 7.85
CA HIS A 238 8.69 -7.29 8.80
C HIS A 238 9.92 -6.58 9.40
N GLY A 239 10.93 -7.35 9.81
CA GLY A 239 12.21 -6.84 10.33
C GLY A 239 12.92 -5.89 9.36
N SER A 240 12.76 -6.08 8.05
CA SER A 240 13.38 -5.22 7.03
C SER A 240 12.86 -3.78 7.05
N PHE A 241 11.65 -3.54 7.57
CA PHE A 241 11.05 -2.21 7.63
C PHE A 241 11.55 -1.39 8.80
N TYR A 242 12.17 -1.99 9.82
CA TYR A 242 12.46 -1.32 11.08
C TYR A 242 13.24 -0.02 10.92
N SER A 243 14.26 -0.04 10.06
CA SER A 243 15.14 1.08 9.75
C SER A 243 14.77 1.79 8.43
N GLY A 244 13.63 1.44 7.83
CA GLY A 244 13.12 2.08 6.63
C GLY A 244 12.74 3.53 6.89
N GLN A 245 13.03 4.39 5.93
CA GLN A 245 12.63 5.80 5.95
C GLN A 245 11.22 6.02 5.40
N ARG A 246 10.77 7.27 5.39
CA ARG A 246 9.57 7.72 4.66
C ARG A 246 9.83 7.76 3.16
N GLY A 247 8.83 7.40 2.34
CA GLY A 247 8.95 7.50 0.89
C GLY A 247 7.64 7.43 0.14
N LEU A 248 7.70 7.77 -1.15
CA LEU A 248 6.58 7.69 -2.09
C LEU A 248 6.67 6.39 -2.88
N VAL A 249 5.54 5.73 -3.09
CA VAL A 249 5.46 4.51 -3.90
C VAL A 249 4.45 4.68 -5.02
N PHE A 250 4.84 4.27 -6.23
CA PHE A 250 3.98 4.23 -7.39
C PHE A 250 3.95 2.82 -7.99
N THR A 251 2.88 2.49 -8.70
CA THR A 251 2.87 1.39 -9.67
C THR A 251 2.89 1.96 -11.09
N ALA A 252 3.76 1.44 -11.95
CA ALA A 252 3.93 1.96 -13.31
C ALA A 252 3.69 0.92 -14.39
N SER A 253 3.12 1.39 -15.49
CA SER A 253 3.17 0.78 -16.82
C SER A 253 3.60 1.85 -17.84
N ASP A 254 4.02 1.45 -19.04
CA ASP A 254 4.39 2.38 -20.12
C ASP A 254 3.29 3.43 -20.41
N ASN A 255 2.02 2.99 -20.38
CA ASN A 255 0.87 3.87 -20.61
C ASN A 255 0.67 4.92 -19.50
N GLN A 256 1.19 4.64 -18.31
CA GLN A 256 1.05 5.46 -17.11
C GLN A 256 2.30 6.31 -16.82
N ALA A 257 3.46 5.91 -17.32
CA ALA A 257 4.74 6.56 -17.06
C ALA A 257 4.75 8.06 -17.41
N PRO A 258 4.14 8.57 -18.50
CA PRO A 258 4.07 10.01 -18.76
C PRO A 258 3.34 10.82 -17.67
N TYR A 259 2.24 10.27 -17.14
CA TYR A 259 1.48 10.90 -16.05
C TYR A 259 2.29 10.91 -14.76
N MET A 260 2.94 9.79 -14.45
CA MET A 260 3.79 9.66 -13.27
C MET A 260 5.00 10.59 -13.30
N ILE A 261 5.71 10.70 -14.44
CA ILE A 261 6.81 11.65 -14.63
C ILE A 261 6.32 13.08 -14.36
N THR A 262 5.12 13.42 -14.82
CA THR A 262 4.51 14.74 -14.58
C THR A 262 4.20 14.94 -13.10
N SER A 263 3.59 13.94 -12.45
CA SER A 263 3.24 13.98 -11.03
C SER A 263 4.48 14.12 -10.13
N ILE A 264 5.51 13.30 -10.33
CA ILE A 264 6.78 13.37 -9.58
C ILE A 264 7.42 14.75 -9.75
N LYS A 265 7.50 15.26 -10.98
CA LYS A 265 8.06 16.61 -11.23
C LYS A 265 7.24 17.72 -10.57
N ALA A 266 5.92 17.59 -10.54
CA ALA A 266 5.03 18.54 -9.84
C ALA A 266 5.28 18.51 -8.33
N MET A 267 5.35 17.33 -7.71
CA MET A 267 5.66 17.19 -6.29
C MET A 267 7.03 17.76 -5.92
N ARG A 268 8.06 17.55 -6.77
CA ARG A 268 9.38 18.19 -6.57
C ARG A 268 9.29 19.72 -6.59
N LYS A 269 8.46 20.31 -7.45
CA LYS A 269 8.22 21.77 -7.48
C LYS A 269 7.46 22.27 -6.24
N LEU A 270 6.67 21.40 -5.60
CA LEU A 270 5.96 21.70 -4.35
C LEU A 270 6.87 21.59 -3.12
N GLY A 271 8.13 21.18 -3.29
CA GLY A 271 9.12 21.05 -2.20
C GLY A 271 9.26 19.65 -1.61
N CYS A 272 8.58 18.64 -2.18
CA CYS A 272 8.70 17.27 -1.71
C CYS A 272 10.04 16.66 -2.12
N ASP A 273 10.91 16.37 -1.15
CA ASP A 273 12.21 15.72 -1.37
C ASP A 273 12.23 14.22 -0.99
N LEU A 274 11.06 13.63 -0.71
CA LEU A 274 10.96 12.21 -0.36
C LEU A 274 11.51 11.32 -1.48
N PRO A 275 12.23 10.23 -1.13
CA PRO A 275 12.62 9.20 -2.09
C PRO A 275 11.38 8.53 -2.70
N VAL A 276 11.51 8.09 -3.93
CA VAL A 276 10.41 7.49 -4.71
C VAL A 276 10.83 6.11 -5.19
N GLU A 277 10.00 5.10 -4.95
CA GLU A 277 10.10 3.80 -5.61
C GLU A 277 8.94 3.61 -6.58
N VAL A 278 9.28 3.29 -7.83
CA VAL A 278 8.32 2.97 -8.88
C VAL A 278 8.35 1.47 -9.12
N MET A 279 7.29 0.78 -8.71
CA MET A 279 7.16 -0.67 -8.78
C MET A 279 6.45 -1.06 -10.09
N TYR A 280 6.99 -2.03 -10.83
CA TYR A 280 6.44 -2.49 -12.12
C TYR A 280 6.44 -4.02 -12.23
N LEU A 281 5.71 -4.59 -13.19
CA LEU A 281 5.57 -6.04 -13.37
C LEU A 281 6.31 -6.56 -14.61
N GLY A 282 7.64 -6.62 -14.54
CA GLY A 282 8.50 -7.10 -15.62
C GLY A 282 8.58 -6.16 -16.83
N ASP A 283 9.44 -6.51 -17.79
CA ASP A 283 9.80 -5.63 -18.91
C ASP A 283 8.65 -5.32 -19.89
N ASN A 284 7.57 -6.14 -19.87
CA ASN A 284 6.38 -5.89 -20.69
C ASN A 284 5.45 -4.84 -20.09
N ASP A 285 5.59 -4.56 -18.79
CA ASP A 285 4.77 -3.57 -18.09
C ASP A 285 5.41 -2.18 -18.20
N LEU A 286 6.72 -2.09 -17.90
CA LEU A 286 7.50 -0.87 -17.99
C LEU A 286 8.84 -1.09 -18.73
N SER A 287 8.96 -0.47 -19.90
CA SER A 287 10.13 -0.56 -20.76
C SER A 287 11.39 0.07 -20.16
N GLU A 288 12.56 -0.35 -20.65
CA GLU A 288 13.87 0.21 -20.28
C GLU A 288 13.93 1.73 -20.49
N ASP A 289 13.46 2.22 -21.65
CA ASP A 289 13.42 3.66 -21.96
C ASP A 289 12.63 4.46 -20.90
N PHE A 290 11.49 3.94 -20.43
CA PHE A 290 10.71 4.62 -19.40
C PHE A 290 11.33 4.50 -18.02
N ARG A 291 11.98 3.37 -17.68
CA ARG A 291 12.76 3.22 -16.44
C ARG A 291 13.88 4.24 -16.38
N GLU A 292 14.69 4.36 -17.43
CA GLU A 292 15.77 5.35 -17.52
C GLU A 292 15.25 6.78 -17.37
N ARG A 293 14.12 7.10 -18.01
CA ARG A 293 13.49 8.43 -17.89
C ARG A 293 12.99 8.73 -16.48
N LEU A 294 12.42 7.74 -15.78
CA LEU A 294 11.98 7.90 -14.40
C LEU A 294 13.17 8.07 -13.47
N GLU A 295 14.20 7.24 -13.60
CA GLU A 295 15.42 7.26 -12.78
C GLU A 295 16.32 8.48 -13.05
N SER A 296 16.13 9.16 -14.19
CA SER A 296 16.74 10.47 -14.43
C SER A 296 16.24 11.58 -13.48
N ILE A 297 15.12 11.35 -12.79
CA ILE A 297 14.58 12.27 -11.78
C ILE A 297 15.28 11.98 -10.44
N PRO A 298 15.85 13.00 -9.76
CA PRO A 298 16.55 12.78 -8.48
C PRO A 298 15.68 12.08 -7.42
N GLY A 299 16.26 11.03 -6.82
CA GLY A 299 15.64 10.25 -5.75
C GLY A 299 14.57 9.27 -6.21
N VAL A 300 14.47 8.98 -7.52
CA VAL A 300 13.55 7.97 -8.08
C VAL A 300 14.32 6.69 -8.42
N LEU A 301 13.77 5.54 -8.03
CA LEU A 301 14.27 4.20 -8.36
C LEU A 301 13.14 3.35 -8.92
N THR A 302 13.37 2.61 -10.00
CA THR A 302 12.43 1.60 -10.48
C THR A 302 12.77 0.22 -9.94
N ARG A 303 11.76 -0.61 -9.62
CA ARG A 303 11.94 -1.95 -9.06
C ARG A 303 10.92 -2.94 -9.63
N ASP A 304 11.41 -4.11 -10.05
CA ASP A 304 10.57 -5.17 -10.61
C ASP A 304 9.90 -6.00 -9.52
N LEU A 305 8.58 -5.82 -9.38
CA LEU A 305 7.75 -6.52 -8.42
C LEU A 305 7.53 -7.99 -8.81
N SER A 306 7.64 -8.33 -10.10
CA SER A 306 7.47 -9.72 -10.58
C SER A 306 8.56 -10.66 -10.04
N GLN A 307 9.71 -10.11 -9.64
CA GLN A 307 10.80 -10.87 -9.00
C GLN A 307 10.58 -11.09 -7.49
N MET A 308 9.63 -10.38 -6.89
CA MET A 308 9.43 -10.33 -5.44
C MET A 308 8.19 -11.10 -4.97
N VAL A 309 7.29 -11.44 -5.90
CA VAL A 309 5.99 -12.06 -5.61
C VAL A 309 5.94 -13.44 -6.26
N LEU A 310 5.76 -14.48 -5.46
CA LEU A 310 5.52 -15.82 -5.97
C LEU A 310 4.05 -15.99 -6.37
N GLU A 311 3.82 -16.00 -7.69
CA GLU A 311 2.53 -16.32 -8.30
C GLU A 311 2.34 -17.84 -8.39
N ASP A 312 1.27 -18.38 -7.78
CA ASP A 312 0.90 -19.81 -7.87
C ASP A 312 -0.60 -19.95 -8.17
N LYS A 313 -0.94 -20.20 -9.44
CA LYS A 313 -2.33 -20.31 -9.95
C LYS A 313 -3.15 -19.02 -9.84
N TRP A 314 -2.48 -17.87 -9.75
CA TRP A 314 -3.04 -16.53 -9.88
C TRP A 314 -1.97 -15.62 -10.49
N THR A 315 -2.34 -14.44 -10.98
CA THR A 315 -1.40 -13.48 -11.58
C THR A 315 -1.60 -12.09 -11.01
N LEU A 316 -0.50 -11.44 -10.62
CA LEU A 316 -0.50 -10.06 -10.17
C LEU A 316 -0.64 -9.14 -11.38
N ALA A 317 -1.67 -8.29 -11.40
CA ALA A 317 -1.93 -7.44 -12.55
C ALA A 317 -2.84 -6.25 -12.18
N GLY A 318 -2.70 -5.14 -12.89
CA GLY A 318 -3.56 -3.96 -12.75
C GLY A 318 -3.56 -3.41 -11.32
N TRP A 319 -4.74 -3.05 -10.81
CA TRP A 319 -4.88 -2.46 -9.47
C TRP A 319 -4.40 -3.35 -8.33
N ALA A 320 -4.32 -4.67 -8.56
CA ALA A 320 -3.84 -5.60 -7.55
C ALA A 320 -2.37 -5.37 -7.18
N ALA A 321 -1.57 -4.70 -8.02
CA ALA A 321 -0.17 -4.44 -7.74
C ALA A 321 0.04 -3.47 -6.56
N LYS A 322 -0.91 -2.57 -6.27
CA LYS A 322 -0.70 -1.48 -5.30
C LYS A 322 -0.35 -1.96 -3.89
N PRO A 323 -1.09 -2.89 -3.27
CA PRO A 323 -0.76 -3.35 -1.92
C PRO A 323 0.59 -4.09 -1.86
N PHE A 324 0.96 -4.80 -2.92
CA PHE A 324 2.26 -5.48 -3.02
C PHE A 324 3.40 -4.47 -3.20
N ALA A 325 3.20 -3.44 -4.02
CA ALA A 325 4.14 -2.33 -4.18
C ALA A 325 4.39 -1.62 -2.84
N ILE A 326 3.34 -1.34 -2.07
CA ILE A 326 3.45 -0.77 -0.73
C ILE A 326 4.23 -1.74 0.17
N LEU A 327 3.78 -2.99 0.30
CA LEU A 327 4.38 -3.98 1.19
C LEU A 327 5.88 -4.19 0.90
N LEU A 328 6.25 -4.35 -0.36
CA LEU A 328 7.59 -4.77 -0.79
C LEU A 328 8.54 -3.60 -1.10
N SER A 329 8.08 -2.35 -0.98
CA SER A 329 8.96 -1.17 -1.02
C SER A 329 9.97 -1.16 0.13
N SER A 330 11.09 -0.45 -0.03
CA SER A 330 12.13 -0.35 1.02
C SER A 330 11.77 0.57 2.19
N PHE A 331 10.72 1.37 2.04
CA PHE A 331 10.31 2.34 3.06
C PHE A 331 9.62 1.67 4.24
N ARG A 332 9.59 2.36 5.38
CA ARG A 332 8.75 1.98 6.52
C ARG A 332 7.39 2.66 6.42
N GLU A 333 7.42 3.98 6.30
CA GLU A 333 6.25 4.85 6.17
C GLU A 333 6.10 5.21 4.69
N VAL A 334 4.97 4.83 4.09
CA VAL A 334 4.73 4.93 2.65
C VAL A 334 3.55 5.86 2.40
N ILE A 335 3.70 6.78 1.44
CA ILE A 335 2.57 7.37 0.72
C ILE A 335 2.53 6.71 -0.66
N PHE A 336 1.54 5.86 -0.88
CA PHE A 336 1.24 5.35 -2.20
C PHE A 336 0.49 6.41 -3.01
N VAL A 337 0.82 6.55 -4.29
CA VAL A 337 0.18 7.50 -5.21
C VAL A 337 -0.10 6.81 -6.54
N ASP A 338 -1.34 6.87 -7.00
CA ASP A 338 -1.72 6.40 -8.34
C ASP A 338 -1.04 7.23 -9.43
N ALA A 339 -0.77 6.62 -10.59
CA ALA A 339 -0.08 7.30 -11.68
C ALA A 339 -0.84 8.51 -12.24
N ASP A 340 -2.16 8.54 -12.11
CA ASP A 340 -3.05 9.66 -12.48
C ASP A 340 -3.57 10.46 -11.28
N ALA A 341 -2.92 10.34 -10.12
CA ALA A 341 -3.11 11.23 -8.99
C ALA A 341 -2.10 12.38 -9.00
N LEU A 342 -2.58 13.58 -8.68
CA LEU A 342 -1.79 14.80 -8.65
C LEU A 342 -1.99 15.54 -7.33
N PHE A 343 -0.87 15.95 -6.75
CA PHE A 343 -0.83 16.79 -5.57
C PHE A 343 -0.74 18.27 -5.97
N VAL A 344 -1.42 19.12 -5.21
CA VAL A 344 -1.31 20.59 -5.30
C VAL A 344 -0.62 21.20 -4.07
N ARG A 345 -0.25 20.34 -3.12
CA ARG A 345 0.56 20.64 -1.92
C ARG A 345 1.60 19.55 -1.72
N ASP A 346 2.60 19.80 -0.88
CA ASP A 346 3.60 18.78 -0.56
C ASP A 346 2.93 17.53 0.07
N PRO A 347 2.98 16.34 -0.56
CA PRO A 347 2.43 15.11 0.00
C PRO A 347 3.09 14.72 1.33
N ALA A 348 4.33 15.14 1.61
CA ALA A 348 5.02 14.79 2.86
C ALA A 348 4.26 15.26 4.11
N THR A 349 3.45 16.32 3.98
CA THR A 349 2.58 16.82 5.05
C THR A 349 1.56 15.79 5.53
N LEU A 350 1.23 14.75 4.74
CA LEU A 350 0.35 13.66 5.17
C LEU A 350 0.95 12.82 6.30
N PHE A 351 2.28 12.76 6.42
CA PHE A 351 2.94 12.09 7.55
C PHE A 351 2.84 12.89 8.85
N GLU A 352 2.41 14.14 8.78
CA GLU A 352 2.22 15.05 9.92
C GLU A 352 0.73 15.21 10.28
N ASP A 353 -0.18 14.60 9.50
CA ASP A 353 -1.61 14.62 9.81
C ASP A 353 -1.86 13.90 11.14
N ASP A 354 -2.63 14.54 12.04
CA ASP A 354 -2.88 14.01 13.39
C ASP A 354 -3.47 12.59 13.36
N ASP A 355 -4.33 12.30 12.37
CA ASP A 355 -4.97 10.99 12.26
C ASP A 355 -3.94 9.93 11.80
N TYR A 356 -3.00 10.30 10.93
CA TYR A 356 -1.89 9.41 10.56
C TYR A 356 -0.92 9.18 11.73
N VAL A 357 -0.52 10.24 12.43
CA VAL A 357 0.38 10.13 13.58
C VAL A 357 -0.23 9.21 14.66
N ALA A 358 -1.52 9.41 14.95
CA ALA A 358 -2.24 8.60 15.93
C ALA A 358 -2.39 7.14 15.49
N GLU A 359 -2.82 6.90 14.26
CA GLU A 359 -3.30 5.57 13.84
C GLU A 359 -2.26 4.76 13.08
N GLY A 360 -1.38 5.42 12.31
CA GLY A 360 -0.35 4.78 11.46
C GLY A 360 -0.85 4.39 10.08
N ALA A 361 -2.15 4.53 9.80
CA ALA A 361 -2.73 4.36 8.47
C ALA A 361 -3.80 5.44 8.20
N LEU A 362 -3.69 6.10 7.05
CA LEU A 362 -4.59 7.18 6.62
C LEU A 362 -5.13 6.87 5.22
N PHE A 363 -6.45 6.78 5.12
CA PHE A 363 -7.20 6.48 3.90
C PHE A 363 -8.10 7.66 3.51
N PHE A 364 -8.57 7.70 2.26
CA PHE A 364 -9.42 8.78 1.75
C PHE A 364 -10.79 8.24 1.34
N LYS A 365 -11.84 9.07 1.49
CA LYS A 365 -13.22 8.65 1.20
C LYS A 365 -13.54 8.78 -0.29
N ASP A 366 -14.14 7.76 -0.91
CA ASP A 366 -14.70 7.90 -2.26
C ASP A 366 -15.96 8.80 -2.23
N ARG A 367 -16.45 9.23 -3.39
CA ARG A 367 -17.64 10.09 -3.55
C ARG A 367 -18.87 9.48 -2.89
N LEU A 368 -19.69 10.33 -2.29
CA LEU A 368 -21.00 9.99 -1.74
C LEU A 368 -22.01 9.82 -2.88
N MET A 369 -22.02 8.65 -3.51
CA MET A 369 -22.91 8.34 -4.63
C MET A 369 -23.39 6.89 -4.59
N MET A 370 -24.45 6.61 -5.36
CA MET A 370 -25.03 5.28 -5.52
C MET A 370 -25.35 4.61 -4.16
N PRO A 371 -26.31 5.13 -3.37
CA PRO A 371 -26.63 4.59 -2.06
C PRO A 371 -26.92 3.08 -2.10
N GLU A 372 -26.10 2.29 -1.41
CA GLU A 372 -26.23 0.84 -1.31
C GLU A 372 -25.79 0.38 0.08
N SER A 373 -26.65 -0.35 0.81
CA SER A 373 -26.24 -0.95 2.09
C SER A 373 -25.57 -2.30 1.90
N LYS A 374 -24.28 -2.36 2.24
CA LYS A 374 -23.49 -3.61 2.35
C LYS A 374 -23.47 -4.17 3.77
N LYS A 375 -24.31 -3.68 4.68
CA LYS A 375 -24.32 -4.09 6.11
C LYS A 375 -24.39 -5.61 6.32
N LYS A 376 -25.28 -6.31 5.62
CA LYS A 376 -25.43 -7.77 5.78
C LYS A 376 -24.18 -8.52 5.33
N TRP A 377 -23.58 -8.08 4.23
CA TRP A 377 -22.33 -8.63 3.70
C TRP A 377 -21.17 -8.38 4.67
N LEU A 378 -21.02 -7.15 5.19
CA LEU A 378 -20.02 -6.82 6.21
C LEU A 378 -20.20 -7.67 7.48
N GLN A 379 -21.44 -7.93 7.90
CA GLN A 379 -21.73 -8.82 9.03
C GLN A 379 -21.37 -10.29 8.76
N ALA A 380 -21.38 -10.71 7.50
CA ALA A 380 -21.02 -12.07 7.10
C ALA A 380 -19.50 -12.25 7.03
N ILE A 381 -18.76 -11.23 6.54
CA ILE A 381 -17.31 -11.34 6.35
C ILE A 381 -16.48 -10.91 7.55
N LEU A 382 -16.93 -9.93 8.36
CA LEU A 382 -16.12 -9.39 9.46
C LEU A 382 -16.27 -10.24 10.73
N PRO A 383 -15.15 -10.77 11.28
CA PRO A 383 -15.22 -11.49 12.54
C PRO A 383 -15.66 -10.57 13.69
N ARG A 384 -16.44 -11.12 14.62
CA ARG A 384 -16.92 -10.38 15.79
C ARG A 384 -15.81 -10.17 16.84
N PRO A 385 -15.89 -9.09 17.65
CA PRO A 385 -16.81 -7.96 17.52
C PRO A 385 -16.47 -7.09 16.30
N ILE A 386 -17.50 -6.52 15.66
CA ILE A 386 -17.32 -5.56 14.57
C ILE A 386 -17.06 -4.18 15.17
N SER A 387 -15.99 -3.52 14.70
CA SER A 387 -15.53 -2.26 15.27
C SER A 387 -16.58 -1.14 15.14
N ARG A 388 -16.39 -0.05 15.88
CA ARG A 388 -17.19 1.17 15.68
C ARG A 388 -16.88 1.80 14.31
N LYS A 389 -15.59 1.84 13.91
CA LYS A 389 -15.13 2.42 12.63
C LYS A 389 -15.82 1.75 11.44
N ALA A 390 -15.86 0.41 11.40
CA ALA A 390 -16.57 -0.35 10.36
C ALA A 390 -18.08 -0.02 10.31
N ARG A 391 -18.73 0.12 11.46
CA ARG A 391 -20.16 0.45 11.55
C ARG A 391 -20.49 1.89 11.15
N GLU A 392 -19.49 2.77 11.14
CA GLU A 392 -19.63 4.17 10.76
C GLU A 392 -19.36 4.43 9.27
N THR A 393 -18.87 3.41 8.53
CA THR A 393 -18.59 3.51 7.08
C THR A 393 -19.85 3.76 6.25
N ARG A 394 -19.65 4.41 5.09
CA ARG A 394 -20.70 4.65 4.09
C ARG A 394 -21.36 3.36 3.62
N LEU A 395 -20.56 2.30 3.41
CA LEU A 395 -21.02 0.95 3.04
C LEU A 395 -21.95 0.33 4.09
N TRP A 396 -21.62 0.48 5.38
CA TRP A 396 -22.44 -0.07 6.46
C TRP A 396 -23.76 0.69 6.59
N LYS A 397 -23.71 2.02 6.57
CA LYS A 397 -24.90 2.87 6.71
C LYS A 397 -25.79 2.87 5.47
N GLY A 398 -25.25 2.47 4.32
CA GLY A 398 -25.96 2.50 3.05
C GLY A 398 -25.96 3.86 2.38
N GLU A 399 -25.02 4.72 2.74
CA GLU A 399 -24.88 6.08 2.23
C GLU A 399 -24.24 6.10 0.83
N SER A 400 -23.35 5.14 0.53
CA SER A 400 -22.70 5.01 -0.77
C SER A 400 -22.23 3.57 -1.03
N SER A 401 -22.15 3.18 -2.31
CA SER A 401 -21.60 1.91 -2.75
C SER A 401 -20.08 1.78 -2.56
N HIS A 402 -19.39 2.89 -2.32
CA HIS A 402 -17.94 2.96 -2.07
C HIS A 402 -17.64 3.73 -0.79
N MET A 403 -16.63 3.28 -0.03
CA MET A 403 -16.14 3.98 1.14
C MET A 403 -14.80 4.62 0.83
N GLN A 404 -13.90 3.92 0.15
CA GLN A 404 -12.50 4.33 0.03
C GLN A 404 -12.11 4.70 -1.41
N GLU A 405 -11.40 5.80 -1.57
CA GLU A 405 -10.56 6.07 -2.74
C GLU A 405 -9.13 5.62 -2.42
N SER A 406 -8.57 4.73 -3.26
CA SER A 406 -7.22 4.16 -3.08
C SER A 406 -6.15 4.83 -3.96
N GLY A 407 -6.50 5.93 -4.65
CA GLY A 407 -5.55 6.75 -5.40
C GLY A 407 -4.41 7.32 -4.57
N VAL A 408 -4.62 7.51 -3.26
CA VAL A 408 -3.57 7.77 -2.28
C VAL A 408 -3.84 6.92 -1.03
N VAL A 409 -2.80 6.27 -0.51
CA VAL A 409 -2.85 5.46 0.71
C VAL A 409 -1.61 5.75 1.54
N VAL A 410 -1.75 6.09 2.83
CA VAL A 410 -0.62 6.35 3.72
C VAL A 410 -0.54 5.27 4.79
N VAL A 411 0.61 4.61 4.94
CA VAL A 411 0.77 3.45 5.86
C VAL A 411 2.16 3.43 6.49
N ASP A 412 2.23 3.31 7.82
CA ASP A 412 3.40 2.78 8.54
C ASP A 412 3.33 1.24 8.51
N LYS A 413 4.15 0.63 7.64
CA LYS A 413 4.15 -0.83 7.44
C LYS A 413 4.63 -1.60 8.66
N TRP A 414 5.41 -0.97 9.54
CA TRP A 414 5.85 -1.58 10.79
C TRP A 414 4.69 -1.75 11.77
N ARG A 415 3.80 -0.76 11.85
CA ARG A 415 2.63 -0.82 12.74
C ARG A 415 1.55 -1.77 12.23
N HIS A 416 1.43 -1.90 10.90
CA HIS A 416 0.29 -2.58 10.27
C HIS A 416 0.70 -3.76 9.38
N PHE A 417 1.79 -4.44 9.71
CA PHE A 417 2.36 -5.49 8.86
C PHE A 417 1.36 -6.60 8.50
N VAL A 418 0.67 -7.16 9.48
CA VAL A 418 -0.28 -8.27 9.26
C VAL A 418 -1.51 -7.80 8.49
N ALA A 419 -2.03 -6.61 8.80
CA ALA A 419 -3.15 -6.02 8.08
C ALA A 419 -2.80 -5.77 6.60
N LEU A 420 -1.65 -5.15 6.32
CA LEU A 420 -1.19 -4.90 4.96
C LEU A 420 -0.91 -6.20 4.19
N THR A 421 -0.34 -7.22 4.85
CA THR A 421 -0.13 -8.54 4.23
C THR A 421 -1.48 -9.19 3.89
N LEU A 422 -2.51 -9.01 4.74
CA LEU A 422 -3.86 -9.45 4.41
C LEU A 422 -4.45 -8.66 3.22
N VAL A 423 -4.22 -7.35 3.12
CA VAL A 423 -4.64 -6.60 1.92
C VAL A 423 -3.99 -7.20 0.66
N SER A 424 -2.69 -7.51 0.68
CA SER A 424 -2.02 -8.20 -0.44
C SER A 424 -2.69 -9.53 -0.77
N ARG A 425 -3.13 -10.30 0.23
CA ARG A 425 -3.89 -11.55 0.01
C ARG A 425 -5.16 -11.33 -0.81
N LEU A 426 -5.96 -10.35 -0.37
CA LEU A 426 -7.26 -10.03 -0.94
C LEU A 426 -7.15 -9.54 -2.38
N ASN A 427 -6.00 -8.95 -2.73
CA ASN A 427 -5.68 -8.49 -4.07
C ASN A 427 -4.85 -9.49 -4.89
N GLY A 428 -4.40 -10.60 -4.32
CA GLY A 428 -3.63 -11.63 -5.01
C GLY A 428 -4.41 -12.93 -5.15
N PRO A 429 -4.06 -14.00 -4.39
CA PRO A 429 -4.65 -15.33 -4.56
C PRO A 429 -6.18 -15.40 -4.43
N ASP A 430 -6.76 -14.49 -3.66
CA ASP A 430 -8.20 -14.46 -3.37
C ASP A 430 -8.94 -13.35 -4.16
N ARG A 431 -8.25 -12.67 -5.09
CA ARG A 431 -8.80 -11.58 -5.91
C ARG A 431 -9.89 -12.05 -6.86
N ASP A 432 -9.54 -13.00 -7.72
CA ASP A 432 -10.36 -13.38 -8.87
C ASP A 432 -11.29 -14.55 -8.55
N GLY A 433 -12.54 -14.40 -8.98
CA GLY A 433 -13.47 -15.52 -9.10
C GLY A 433 -13.26 -16.30 -10.39
N ASP A 434 -14.10 -17.31 -10.53
CA ASP A 434 -14.21 -18.17 -11.70
C ASP A 434 -15.67 -18.62 -11.77
N LYS A 435 -16.44 -17.90 -12.60
CA LYS A 435 -17.88 -18.12 -12.74
C LYS A 435 -18.21 -19.51 -13.28
N ASP A 436 -17.35 -20.08 -14.12
CA ASP A 436 -17.56 -21.39 -14.73
C ASP A 436 -17.44 -22.51 -13.68
N ASN A 437 -16.60 -22.29 -12.66
CA ASN A 437 -16.40 -23.22 -11.54
C ASN A 437 -17.09 -22.78 -10.24
N GLY A 438 -17.92 -21.74 -10.28
CA GLY A 438 -18.65 -21.22 -9.11
C GLY A 438 -17.77 -20.58 -8.03
N LYS A 439 -16.54 -20.18 -8.35
CA LYS A 439 -15.64 -19.45 -7.45
C LYS A 439 -16.00 -17.97 -7.46
N VAL A 440 -16.14 -17.39 -6.28
CA VAL A 440 -16.35 -15.96 -6.02
C VAL A 440 -15.08 -15.39 -5.38
N GLY A 441 -14.42 -14.49 -6.10
CA GLY A 441 -13.24 -13.76 -5.61
C GLY A 441 -13.62 -12.48 -4.89
N MET A 442 -12.63 -11.84 -4.26
CA MET A 442 -12.80 -10.55 -3.60
C MET A 442 -13.36 -9.50 -4.56
N TYR A 443 -12.85 -9.44 -5.79
CA TYR A 443 -13.27 -8.45 -6.80
C TYR A 443 -14.65 -8.73 -7.41
N ASP A 444 -15.26 -9.89 -7.11
CA ASP A 444 -16.68 -10.11 -7.44
C ASP A 444 -17.62 -9.50 -6.37
N MET A 445 -17.09 -9.22 -5.17
CA MET A 445 -17.86 -8.69 -4.03
C MET A 445 -17.66 -7.19 -3.82
N VAL A 446 -16.51 -6.65 -4.24
CA VAL A 446 -16.18 -5.22 -4.19
C VAL A 446 -15.62 -4.73 -5.52
N TYR A 447 -15.60 -3.42 -5.74
CA TYR A 447 -15.06 -2.83 -6.96
C TYR A 447 -13.55 -2.58 -6.85
N GLY A 448 -12.77 -3.53 -7.35
CA GLY A 448 -11.31 -3.42 -7.37
C GLY A 448 -10.67 -3.46 -5.98
N ASP A 449 -9.53 -2.79 -5.85
CA ASP A 449 -8.70 -2.76 -4.65
C ASP A 449 -9.23 -1.82 -3.55
N LYS A 450 -10.03 -0.82 -3.92
CA LYS A 450 -10.46 0.30 -3.07
C LYS A 450 -10.86 -0.11 -1.65
N GLU A 451 -11.83 -1.00 -1.54
CA GLU A 451 -12.37 -1.44 -0.25
C GLU A 451 -11.44 -2.42 0.48
N THR A 452 -10.48 -3.04 -0.21
CA THR A 452 -9.65 -4.09 0.38
C THR A 452 -8.71 -3.58 1.47
N PHE A 453 -8.32 -2.30 1.43
CA PHE A 453 -7.41 -1.69 2.40
C PHE A 453 -8.03 -1.65 3.80
N TRP A 454 -9.08 -0.86 4.02
CA TRP A 454 -9.74 -0.79 5.32
C TRP A 454 -10.37 -2.12 5.74
N LEU A 455 -10.85 -2.94 4.79
CA LEU A 455 -11.34 -4.29 5.10
C LEU A 455 -10.22 -5.20 5.60
N GLY A 456 -9.01 -5.11 5.05
CA GLY A 456 -7.86 -5.87 5.53
C GLY A 456 -7.54 -5.57 6.99
N TRP A 457 -7.61 -4.29 7.38
CA TRP A 457 -7.46 -3.86 8.78
C TRP A 457 -8.54 -4.47 9.67
N GLU A 458 -9.82 -4.30 9.31
CA GLU A 458 -10.94 -4.83 10.09
C GLU A 458 -10.93 -6.37 10.17
N LEU A 459 -10.57 -7.07 9.09
CA LEU A 459 -10.44 -8.53 9.08
C LEU A 459 -9.28 -9.00 9.95
N ALA A 460 -8.13 -8.33 9.91
CA ALA A 460 -6.97 -8.61 10.76
C ALA A 460 -7.21 -8.25 12.23
N GLY A 461 -8.29 -7.50 12.54
CA GLY A 461 -8.59 -7.02 13.88
C GLY A 461 -7.77 -5.79 14.28
N ASP A 462 -7.20 -5.10 13.30
CA ASP A 462 -6.42 -3.88 13.46
C ASP A 462 -7.33 -2.67 13.25
N SER A 463 -7.67 -1.96 14.33
CA SER A 463 -8.47 -0.72 14.25
C SER A 463 -7.61 0.53 14.08
N GLY A 464 -6.29 0.40 13.90
CA GLY A 464 -5.31 1.47 13.76
C GLY A 464 -5.33 2.12 12.38
N TYR A 465 -6.48 2.61 11.94
CA TYR A 465 -6.59 3.38 10.70
C TYR A 465 -7.60 4.51 10.83
N ALA A 466 -7.42 5.56 10.04
CA ALA A 466 -8.37 6.66 9.92
C ALA A 466 -8.73 6.93 8.47
N PHE A 467 -9.95 7.45 8.26
CA PHE A 467 -10.29 8.12 7.03
C PHE A 467 -10.05 9.62 7.23
N HIS A 468 -9.19 10.21 6.40
CA HIS A 468 -8.84 11.62 6.44
C HIS A 468 -10.10 12.50 6.51
N ASN A 469 -10.07 13.48 7.41
CA ASN A 469 -11.25 14.27 7.75
C ASN A 469 -11.59 15.36 6.71
N GLY A 470 -10.67 15.66 5.80
CA GLY A 470 -10.94 16.56 4.68
C GLY A 470 -11.97 15.98 3.71
N SER A 471 -12.82 16.85 3.16
CA SER A 471 -13.94 16.44 2.31
C SER A 471 -13.50 16.04 0.90
N ALA A 472 -14.28 15.15 0.29
CA ALA A 472 -14.27 14.97 -1.15
C ALA A 472 -14.86 16.22 -1.83
N ALA A 473 -14.45 16.48 -3.07
CA ALA A 473 -14.83 17.63 -3.84
C ALA A 473 -14.72 17.32 -5.35
N VAL A 474 -15.27 18.22 -6.17
CA VAL A 474 -15.00 18.28 -7.61
C VAL A 474 -14.24 19.57 -7.92
N VAL A 475 -13.45 19.56 -8.98
CA VAL A 475 -12.72 20.74 -9.48
C VAL A 475 -12.98 20.90 -10.97
N GLY A 476 -13.10 22.15 -11.44
CA GLY A 476 -13.37 22.46 -12.85
C GLY A 476 -13.85 23.89 -13.04
N ALA A 477 -14.49 24.16 -14.18
CA ALA A 477 -15.20 25.41 -14.42
C ALA A 477 -16.66 25.26 -13.98
N ALA A 478 -17.19 26.21 -13.21
CA ALA A 478 -18.61 26.23 -12.91
C ALA A 478 -19.44 26.52 -14.16
N THR A 479 -20.55 25.79 -14.26
CA THR A 479 -21.55 25.99 -15.30
C THR A 479 -22.87 26.37 -14.65
N SER A 480 -23.46 27.47 -15.10
CA SER A 480 -24.85 27.82 -14.78
C SER A 480 -25.78 27.29 -15.87
N SER A 481 -26.95 26.78 -15.48
CA SER A 481 -27.95 26.29 -16.43
C SER A 481 -28.74 27.41 -17.15
N ASP A 482 -28.52 28.68 -16.83
CA ASP A 482 -29.20 29.82 -17.46
C ASP A 482 -28.22 30.73 -18.25
N LYS A 483 -28.21 30.58 -19.58
CA LYS A 483 -27.94 31.70 -20.48
C LYS A 483 -29.21 32.51 -20.65
N ARG A 484 -29.50 33.44 -19.74
CA ARG A 484 -30.45 34.54 -20.00
C ARG A 484 -29.85 35.84 -19.48
N ASP A 485 -29.55 36.73 -20.43
CA ASP A 485 -29.24 38.13 -20.20
C ASP A 485 -30.30 38.78 -19.31
N VAL A 486 -29.93 39.25 -18.11
CA VAL A 486 -30.72 40.29 -17.41
C VAL A 486 -29.79 41.23 -16.65
N GLN A 487 -29.82 42.50 -17.06
CA GLN A 487 -29.32 43.63 -16.30
C GLN A 487 -30.17 43.85 -15.04
N GLY A 488 -29.50 43.91 -13.87
CA GLY A 488 -29.86 44.71 -12.70
C GLY A 488 -31.13 44.36 -11.93
N SER A 489 -30.98 43.82 -10.72
CA SER A 489 -31.31 44.49 -9.44
C SER A 489 -30.98 43.56 -8.28
N GLU A 490 -30.56 44.12 -7.14
CA GLU A 490 -30.26 43.38 -5.92
C GLU A 490 -31.56 43.02 -5.17
N THR A 491 -32.08 41.79 -5.26
CA THR A 491 -32.97 41.12 -4.27
C THR A 491 -32.93 39.57 -4.52
N PRO A 492 -33.83 38.69 -3.98
CA PRO A 492 -33.56 37.32 -3.50
C PRO A 492 -33.27 36.27 -4.60
N GLU A 493 -33.00 36.72 -5.81
CA GLU A 493 -32.67 35.95 -7.00
C GLU A 493 -31.27 35.32 -6.94
N GLN A 494 -30.36 35.86 -6.10
CA GLN A 494 -29.04 35.27 -5.86
C GLN A 494 -29.10 33.89 -5.16
N GLU A 495 -30.09 33.65 -4.29
CA GLU A 495 -30.28 32.33 -3.66
C GLU A 495 -30.80 31.28 -4.65
N ALA A 496 -31.62 31.69 -5.63
CA ALA A 496 -32.05 30.82 -6.74
C ALA A 496 -30.95 30.59 -7.79
N PHE A 497 -30.02 31.53 -7.95
CA PHE A 497 -28.91 31.46 -8.89
C PHE A 497 -27.86 30.40 -8.49
N LEU A 498 -27.59 30.25 -7.18
CA LEU A 498 -26.66 29.24 -6.66
C LEU A 498 -27.16 27.81 -6.84
N GLY A 499 -28.48 27.57 -6.73
CA GLY A 499 -29.10 26.25 -6.92
C GLY A 499 -28.97 25.66 -8.35
N ASN A 500 -28.47 26.44 -9.30
CA ASN A 500 -28.29 26.07 -10.71
C ASN A 500 -26.83 25.95 -11.13
N MET A 501 -25.87 26.13 -10.21
CA MET A 501 -24.45 25.99 -10.49
C MET A 501 -24.00 24.54 -10.30
N SER A 502 -23.25 24.02 -11.27
CA SER A 502 -22.62 22.72 -11.17
C SER A 502 -21.20 22.74 -11.70
N ILE A 503 -20.33 21.98 -11.05
CA ILE A 503 -18.99 21.70 -11.54
C ILE A 503 -18.96 20.23 -11.95
N CYS A 504 -18.49 19.96 -13.16
CA CYS A 504 -18.36 18.61 -13.70
C CYS A 504 -16.90 18.34 -14.06
N GLY A 505 -16.38 17.23 -13.58
CA GLY A 505 -15.02 16.80 -13.91
C GLY A 505 -14.85 15.30 -13.66
N PRO A 506 -13.91 14.63 -14.37
CA PRO A 506 -13.52 13.28 -14.02
C PRO A 506 -12.71 13.22 -12.71
N GLN A 507 -12.22 14.36 -12.22
CA GLN A 507 -11.41 14.44 -11.01
C GLN A 507 -12.23 14.20 -9.74
N LEU A 508 -11.71 13.35 -8.86
CA LEU A 508 -12.09 13.31 -7.44
C LEU A 508 -11.07 14.14 -6.67
N LEU A 509 -11.46 15.34 -6.25
CA LEU A 509 -10.62 16.20 -5.43
C LEU A 509 -10.78 15.81 -3.96
N HIS A 510 -9.67 15.79 -3.23
CA HIS A 510 -9.63 15.71 -1.78
C HIS A 510 -9.09 17.02 -1.22
N LEU A 511 -9.81 17.57 -0.25
CA LEU A 511 -9.42 18.77 0.46
C LEU A 511 -8.59 18.41 1.69
N GLY A 512 -7.72 19.33 2.11
CA GLY A 512 -7.06 19.29 3.41
C GLY A 512 -8.03 19.61 4.55
N ARG A 513 -7.55 19.51 5.79
CA ARG A 513 -8.32 19.94 6.99
C ARG A 513 -8.63 21.43 7.03
N ASP A 514 -7.92 22.23 6.24
CA ASP A 514 -8.16 23.66 6.03
C ASP A 514 -9.10 23.94 4.84
N ASP A 515 -9.85 22.92 4.38
CA ASP A 515 -10.81 22.96 3.27
C ASP A 515 -10.24 23.40 1.92
N ARG A 516 -8.91 23.40 1.78
CA ARG A 516 -8.24 23.75 0.54
C ARG A 516 -7.82 22.52 -0.26
N PRO A 517 -7.71 22.60 -1.60
CA PRO A 517 -7.24 21.51 -2.44
C PRO A 517 -5.93 20.90 -1.94
N LEU A 518 -5.89 19.57 -1.80
CA LEU A 518 -4.72 18.81 -1.36
C LEU A 518 -4.18 17.93 -2.49
N TRP A 519 -5.03 17.06 -3.01
CA TRP A 519 -4.71 16.18 -4.14
C TRP A 519 -5.99 15.75 -4.85
N PHE A 520 -5.90 15.36 -6.11
CA PHE A 520 -7.02 14.77 -6.83
C PHE A 520 -6.61 13.52 -7.60
N ASN A 521 -7.53 12.57 -7.72
CA ASN A 521 -7.42 11.45 -8.65
C ASN A 521 -8.15 11.81 -9.95
N GLY A 522 -7.48 11.66 -11.10
CA GLY A 522 -8.05 11.94 -12.41
C GLY A 522 -7.05 12.67 -13.29
N TRP A 523 -6.92 12.23 -14.55
CA TRP A 523 -5.95 12.77 -15.51
C TRP A 523 -6.20 14.27 -15.82
N LEU A 524 -5.19 14.97 -16.35
CA LEU A 524 -5.28 16.41 -16.62
C LEU A 524 -6.12 16.77 -17.86
N GLN A 525 -6.39 15.83 -18.76
CA GLN A 525 -7.02 16.06 -20.06
C GLN A 525 -8.55 15.90 -20.00
N HIS A 526 -9.29 16.47 -20.96
CA HIS A 526 -10.75 16.29 -21.05
C HIS A 526 -11.20 14.83 -21.27
N SER A 527 -10.33 13.98 -21.83
CA SER A 527 -10.58 12.55 -22.04
C SER A 527 -9.29 11.76 -21.84
N LYS A 528 -9.39 10.60 -21.17
CA LYS A 528 -8.28 9.66 -20.98
C LYS A 528 -7.76 9.08 -22.31
N PHE A 529 -8.54 9.20 -23.37
CA PHE A 529 -8.26 8.64 -24.70
C PHE A 529 -7.98 9.72 -25.77
N ALA A 530 -7.81 10.99 -25.37
CA ALA A 530 -7.50 12.05 -26.32
C ALA A 530 -6.14 11.79 -26.99
N LYS A 531 -6.07 11.96 -28.32
CA LYS A 531 -4.81 11.92 -29.07
C LYS A 531 -4.09 13.26 -28.92
N ASP A 532 -2.77 13.27 -29.11
CA ASP A 532 -1.87 14.41 -28.83
C ASP A 532 -2.31 15.77 -29.42
N GLU A 533 -3.03 15.77 -30.55
CA GLU A 533 -3.49 17.01 -31.20
C GLU A 533 -4.72 17.67 -30.54
N GLU A 534 -5.45 16.96 -29.67
CA GLU A 534 -6.64 17.44 -28.94
C GLU A 534 -6.42 17.52 -27.41
N ALA A 535 -5.22 17.18 -26.94
CA ALA A 535 -4.88 17.13 -25.51
C ALA A 535 -4.70 18.52 -24.90
N ARG A 536 -5.81 19.22 -24.61
CA ARG A 536 -5.81 20.42 -23.76
C ARG A 536 -6.02 20.03 -22.29
N PRO A 537 -5.25 20.60 -21.36
CA PRO A 537 -5.51 20.42 -19.94
C PRO A 537 -6.87 21.04 -19.59
N ILE A 538 -7.58 20.42 -18.65
CA ILE A 538 -8.81 20.95 -18.08
C ILE A 538 -8.47 22.22 -17.31
N GLU A 539 -9.29 23.24 -17.45
CA GLU A 539 -9.20 24.46 -16.64
C GLU A 539 -9.78 24.18 -15.24
N PHE A 540 -8.91 24.18 -14.23
CA PHE A 540 -9.28 24.09 -12.82
C PHE A 540 -9.42 25.50 -12.26
N LEU A 541 -10.60 26.09 -12.43
CA LEU A 541 -10.89 27.46 -12.01
C LEU A 541 -11.47 27.53 -10.60
N GLU A 542 -12.37 26.59 -10.29
CA GLU A 542 -13.17 26.55 -9.07
C GLU A 542 -13.23 25.12 -8.54
N TYR A 543 -13.52 24.96 -7.25
CA TYR A 543 -13.84 23.66 -6.66
C TYR A 543 -15.13 23.74 -5.84
N MET A 544 -15.80 22.60 -5.72
CA MET A 544 -17.02 22.47 -4.95
C MET A 544 -16.90 21.26 -4.02
N LYS A 545 -17.07 21.51 -2.73
CA LYS A 545 -17.01 20.52 -1.66
C LYS A 545 -18.28 19.67 -1.64
N GLU A 546 -18.10 18.36 -1.42
CA GLU A 546 -19.21 17.43 -1.19
C GLU A 546 -20.05 17.89 0.02
N PRO A 547 -21.39 17.97 -0.10
CA PRO A 547 -22.27 18.34 1.00
C PRO A 547 -22.08 17.43 2.22
N SER A 548 -22.13 18.01 3.41
CA SER A 548 -22.00 17.26 4.67
C SER A 548 -23.26 16.48 5.06
N ASP A 549 -24.42 16.86 4.53
CA ASP A 549 -25.71 16.33 4.94
C ASP A 549 -26.18 15.20 3.99
N VAL A 550 -26.44 14.04 4.59
CA VAL A 550 -26.85 12.79 3.91
C VAL A 550 -28.23 12.89 3.25
N ASP A 551 -29.00 13.93 3.57
CA ASP A 551 -30.40 14.10 3.11
C ASP A 551 -30.53 14.55 1.64
N ASP A 552 -29.46 14.97 0.97
CA ASP A 552 -29.42 15.07 -0.50
C ASP A 552 -28.32 14.20 -1.13
N PRO A 553 -28.54 12.88 -1.24
CA PRO A 553 -27.63 11.97 -1.92
C PRO A 553 -27.54 12.22 -3.45
N ASN A 554 -28.20 13.26 -3.98
CA ASN A 554 -28.20 13.61 -5.40
C ASN A 554 -27.22 14.74 -5.77
N GLY A 555 -26.38 15.20 -4.82
CA GLY A 555 -25.34 16.18 -5.13
C GLY A 555 -24.45 15.72 -6.29
N TRP A 556 -24.02 14.45 -6.26
CA TRP A 556 -23.22 13.83 -7.32
C TRP A 556 -24.08 13.16 -8.40
N LYS A 557 -23.80 13.50 -9.66
CA LYS A 557 -24.36 12.82 -10.83
C LYS A 557 -23.26 12.29 -11.74
N LEU A 558 -23.22 10.96 -11.90
CA LEU A 558 -22.33 10.29 -12.84
C LEU A 558 -22.87 10.43 -14.27
N GLY A 559 -22.04 11.02 -15.13
CA GLY A 559 -22.24 11.13 -16.58
C GLY A 559 -21.47 10.05 -17.35
N SER A 560 -21.38 10.21 -18.68
CA SER A 560 -20.53 9.37 -19.52
C SER A 560 -19.05 9.64 -19.27
N ASN A 561 -18.19 8.67 -19.60
CA ASN A 561 -16.72 8.79 -19.54
C ASN A 561 -16.17 9.16 -18.14
N ASN A 562 -16.80 8.68 -17.07
CA ASN A 562 -16.44 8.96 -15.68
C ASN A 562 -16.48 10.45 -15.29
N ILE A 563 -17.21 11.29 -16.04
CA ILE A 563 -17.45 12.67 -15.64
C ILE A 563 -18.47 12.67 -14.50
N CYS A 564 -18.10 13.23 -13.36
CA CYS A 564 -18.98 13.39 -12.21
C CYS A 564 -19.32 14.87 -12.04
N CYS A 565 -20.60 15.19 -11.93
CA CYS A 565 -21.07 16.55 -11.68
C CYS A 565 -21.52 16.69 -10.22
N LEU A 566 -21.07 17.74 -9.55
CA LEU A 566 -21.59 18.16 -8.25
C LEU A 566 -22.43 19.42 -8.45
N ARG A 567 -23.62 19.47 -7.85
CA ARG A 567 -24.51 20.64 -7.84
C ARG A 567 -24.37 21.38 -6.53
N ALA A 568 -24.35 22.71 -6.59
CA ALA A 568 -24.55 23.53 -5.41
C ALA A 568 -26.03 23.43 -5.03
N ASP A 569 -26.34 22.71 -3.95
CA ASP A 569 -27.56 22.95 -3.20
C ASP A 569 -27.41 24.29 -2.46
N SER A 570 -28.51 24.93 -2.05
CA SER A 570 -28.56 26.27 -1.44
C SER A 570 -27.80 26.41 -0.09
N THR A 571 -26.99 25.41 0.26
CA THR A 571 -26.23 25.27 1.50
C THR A 571 -24.73 25.09 1.27
N GLY A 572 -24.27 24.77 0.05
CA GLY A 572 -22.86 24.63 -0.30
C GLY A 572 -22.28 25.89 -0.95
N GLY A 573 -21.43 26.64 -0.24
CA GLY A 573 -20.68 27.76 -0.83
C GLY A 573 -19.66 27.27 -1.86
N ILE A 574 -19.53 27.99 -2.96
CA ILE A 574 -18.47 27.83 -3.97
C ILE A 574 -17.30 28.70 -3.53
N GLU A 575 -16.09 28.15 -3.48
CA GLU A 575 -14.85 28.85 -3.05
C GLU A 575 -13.85 29.04 -4.20
#